data_AF-A0A6V7IXM1-F1
#
_entry.id   AF-A0A6V7IXM1-F1
#
_cell.length_a   1.000
_cell.length_b   1.000
_cell.length_c   1.000
_cell.angle_alpha   90.00
_cell.angle_beta   90.00
_cell.angle_gamma   90.00
#
_symmetry.space_group_name_H-M   'P 1'
#
loop_
_entity.id
_entity.type
_entity.pdbx_description
1 polymer ?
#
loop_
_entity_poly.entity_id
_entity_poly.type
_entity_poly.pdbx_seq_one_letter_code
_entity_poly.pdbx_strand_id
1 'polypeptide(L)'
;SGITADQLNSLSVIHIAGTKGKGSTCSLVESILRSHGFRTGLYTSPHLITVRERIRINGSIISEEEFTKNFKKVYNELATKKEHPDDMPPYFKFLTILMFHVFLSSPVDVVILEVGIGGEYDCTNVVQSPVCVGITALGLDHTSMLGDTLACIAWQKAGIFKAHVPAFTVSQPPEAMEILKMRAAEKNCTLTVVPQLNHYRWSKYPPDIGIIGAIQHENAALAVRLAETWMKVDDFNLKKVGEGLRSCKWPGRTQVLRGKLATYYLDGAHTTDSMRVCVD
;
A
#
# COMPACT_ATOMS: atom_id res chain seq x y z
N SER A 1 -10.86 -19.09 8.76
CA SER A 1 -11.82 -18.02 9.11
C SER A 1 -13.05 -17.98 8.20
N GLY A 2 -13.36 -19.05 7.44
CA GLY A 2 -14.59 -19.13 6.65
C GLY A 2 -14.68 -18.24 5.40
N ILE A 3 -13.74 -17.31 5.17
CA ILE A 3 -13.70 -16.51 3.94
C ILE A 3 -13.42 -17.42 2.74
N THR A 4 -14.26 -17.35 1.70
CA THR A 4 -14.06 -18.06 0.43
C THR A 4 -13.26 -17.22 -0.56
N ALA A 5 -12.72 -17.87 -1.60
CA ALA A 5 -12.05 -17.18 -2.69
C ALA A 5 -12.99 -16.17 -3.40
N ASP A 6 -14.26 -16.54 -3.60
CA ASP A 6 -15.25 -15.67 -4.24
C ASP A 6 -15.53 -14.41 -3.41
N GLN A 7 -15.58 -14.54 -2.08
CA GLN A 7 -15.70 -13.39 -1.18
C GLN A 7 -14.48 -12.48 -1.29
N LEU A 8 -13.26 -13.02 -1.34
CA LEU A 8 -12.07 -12.19 -1.54
C LEU A 8 -12.07 -11.50 -2.91
N ASN A 9 -12.49 -12.21 -3.95
CA ASN A 9 -12.54 -11.70 -5.32
C ASN A 9 -13.64 -10.65 -5.54
N SER A 10 -14.61 -10.51 -4.63
CA SER A 10 -15.60 -9.42 -4.69
C SER A 10 -15.04 -8.08 -4.22
N LEU A 11 -13.90 -8.07 -3.52
CA LEU A 11 -13.21 -6.84 -3.15
C LEU A 11 -12.48 -6.25 -4.36
N SER A 12 -12.69 -4.96 -4.61
CA SER A 12 -11.94 -4.22 -5.62
C SER A 12 -10.60 -3.75 -5.04
N VAL A 13 -9.50 -4.42 -5.38
CA VAL A 13 -8.21 -4.23 -4.71
C VAL A 13 -7.19 -3.51 -5.59
N ILE A 14 -6.45 -2.57 -5.00
CA ILE A 14 -5.18 -2.04 -5.52
C ILE A 14 -4.06 -2.58 -4.62
N HIS A 15 -3.13 -3.35 -5.17
CA HIS A 15 -2.11 -4.05 -4.37
C HIS A 15 -0.72 -3.45 -4.57
N ILE A 16 -0.04 -3.06 -3.49
CA ILE A 16 1.18 -2.26 -3.57
C ILE A 16 2.32 -2.92 -2.78
N ALA A 17 3.44 -3.16 -3.46
CA ALA A 17 4.69 -3.63 -2.88
C ALA A 17 5.84 -2.62 -3.12
N GLY A 18 7.03 -2.98 -2.65
CA GLY A 18 8.25 -2.17 -2.80
C GLY A 18 9.11 -2.12 -1.53
N THR A 19 10.27 -1.48 -1.62
CA THR A 19 11.16 -1.33 -0.46
C THR A 19 10.80 -0.06 0.31
N LYS A 20 10.87 1.10 -0.35
CA LYS A 20 10.57 2.40 0.27
C LYS A 20 9.36 3.04 -0.42
N GLY A 21 8.53 3.73 0.35
CA GLY A 21 7.38 4.47 -0.19
C GLY A 21 6.07 3.69 -0.29
N LYS A 22 6.00 2.41 0.11
CA LYS A 22 4.76 1.60 0.12
C LYS A 22 3.61 2.30 0.85
N GLY A 23 3.69 2.44 2.19
CA GLY A 23 2.67 3.12 2.98
C GLY A 23 2.37 4.56 2.52
N SER A 24 3.38 5.32 2.10
CA SER A 24 3.17 6.66 1.52
C SER A 24 2.33 6.61 0.26
N THR A 25 2.67 5.73 -0.69
CA THR A 25 1.91 5.53 -1.94
C THR A 25 0.50 5.05 -1.64
N CYS A 26 0.33 4.08 -0.73
CA CYS A 26 -1.00 3.61 -0.32
C CYS A 26 -1.86 4.75 0.25
N SER A 27 -1.28 5.59 1.13
CA SER A 27 -1.98 6.74 1.70
C SER A 27 -2.34 7.82 0.67
N LEU A 28 -1.47 8.03 -0.33
CA LEU A 28 -1.73 8.95 -1.43
C LEU A 28 -2.84 8.43 -2.35
N VAL A 29 -2.82 7.14 -2.71
CA VAL A 29 -3.91 6.49 -3.47
C VAL A 29 -5.23 6.62 -2.72
N GLU A 30 -5.25 6.26 -1.43
CA GLU A 30 -6.43 6.40 -0.58
C GLU A 30 -6.98 7.83 -0.58
N SER A 31 -6.09 8.82 -0.38
CA SER A 31 -6.50 10.22 -0.29
C SER A 31 -7.03 10.76 -1.62
N ILE A 32 -6.46 10.33 -2.75
CA ILE A 32 -6.96 10.65 -4.09
C ILE A 32 -8.35 10.04 -4.31
N LEU A 33 -8.52 8.74 -4.04
CA LEU A 33 -9.81 8.08 -4.29
C LEU A 33 -10.90 8.64 -3.37
N ARG A 34 -10.57 8.91 -2.10
CA ARG A 34 -11.50 9.54 -1.16
C ARG A 34 -11.86 10.98 -1.56
N SER A 35 -10.95 11.77 -2.14
CA SER A 35 -11.28 13.11 -2.66
C SER A 35 -12.25 13.06 -3.85
N HIS A 36 -12.32 11.92 -4.55
CA HIS A 36 -13.30 11.67 -5.60
C HIS A 36 -14.66 11.20 -5.09
N GLY A 37 -14.78 10.90 -3.79
CA GLY A 37 -16.02 10.51 -3.13
C GLY A 37 -16.18 9.01 -2.94
N PHE A 38 -15.18 8.21 -3.32
CA PHE A 38 -15.20 6.76 -3.11
C PHE A 38 -14.98 6.41 -1.64
N ARG A 39 -15.65 5.35 -1.19
CA ARG A 39 -15.45 4.78 0.14
C ARG A 39 -14.25 3.85 0.13
N THR A 40 -13.19 4.26 0.82
CA THR A 40 -11.89 3.59 0.79
C THR A 40 -11.68 2.69 2.01
N GLY A 41 -11.09 1.52 1.79
CA GLY A 41 -10.41 0.71 2.80
C GLY A 41 -8.91 0.79 2.56
N LEU A 42 -8.12 0.99 3.61
CA LEU A 42 -6.66 1.03 3.54
C LEU A 42 -6.07 0.06 4.56
N TYR A 43 -5.26 -0.89 4.09
CA TYR A 43 -4.47 -1.79 4.92
C TYR A 43 -2.98 -1.49 4.81
N THR A 44 -2.33 -1.19 5.93
CA THR A 44 -0.90 -0.80 5.96
C THR A 44 -0.13 -1.49 7.07
N SER A 45 1.21 -1.47 6.94
CA SER A 45 2.12 -2.01 7.95
C SER A 45 3.49 -1.32 7.99
N PRO A 46 4.17 -1.27 9.16
CA PRO A 46 3.64 -1.53 10.49
C PRO A 46 2.70 -0.41 10.99
N HIS A 47 2.19 -0.53 12.22
CA HIS A 47 1.57 0.61 12.93
C HIS A 47 2.61 1.37 13.75
N LEU A 48 2.31 2.62 14.11
CA LEU A 48 3.17 3.45 14.97
C LEU A 48 2.79 3.35 16.45
N ILE A 49 1.51 3.51 16.79
CA ILE A 49 1.06 3.58 18.19
C ILE A 49 0.08 2.46 18.50
N THR A 50 -0.92 2.24 17.64
CA THR A 50 -1.95 1.21 17.87
C THR A 50 -2.14 0.30 16.67
N VAL A 51 -2.34 -1.00 16.92
CA VAL A 51 -2.57 -2.02 15.88
C VAL A 51 -3.73 -1.67 14.94
N ARG A 52 -4.71 -0.92 15.43
CA ARG A 52 -5.87 -0.46 14.64
C ARG A 52 -5.45 0.43 13.47
N GLU A 53 -4.33 1.15 13.56
CA GLU A 53 -3.82 1.99 12.47
C GLU A 53 -3.61 1.24 11.16
N ARG A 54 -3.39 -0.09 11.25
CA ARG A 54 -3.25 -0.96 10.09
C ARG A 54 -4.52 -1.06 9.26
N ILE A 55 -5.70 -0.74 9.79
CA ILE A 55 -6.98 -0.83 9.09
C ILE A 55 -7.67 0.53 9.19
N ARG A 56 -7.85 1.19 8.05
CA ARG A 56 -8.54 2.47 7.95
C ARG A 56 -9.71 2.39 6.98
N ILE A 57 -10.79 3.08 7.30
CA ILE A 57 -11.94 3.29 6.43
C ILE A 57 -12.12 4.80 6.26
N ASN A 58 -12.17 5.27 5.02
CA ASN A 58 -12.27 6.70 4.70
C ASN A 58 -11.22 7.56 5.42
N GLY A 59 -9.96 7.12 5.39
CA GLY A 59 -8.83 7.78 6.03
C GLY A 59 -8.76 7.67 7.57
N SER A 60 -9.81 7.15 8.21
CA SER A 60 -9.94 7.06 9.67
C SER A 60 -9.61 5.66 10.19
N ILE A 61 -8.90 5.59 11.31
CA ILE A 61 -8.61 4.34 12.03
C ILE A 61 -9.92 3.73 12.51
N ILE A 62 -10.11 2.42 12.34
CA ILE A 62 -11.33 1.76 12.85
C ILE A 62 -11.46 1.87 14.37
N SER A 63 -12.70 1.88 14.86
CA SER A 63 -12.99 2.00 16.28
C SER A 63 -12.49 0.76 17.05
N GLU A 64 -12.31 0.92 18.37
CA GLU A 64 -11.98 -0.22 19.24
C GLU A 64 -13.08 -1.28 19.20
N GLU A 65 -14.34 -0.84 19.20
CA GLU A 65 -15.50 -1.73 19.10
C GLU A 65 -15.48 -2.55 17.80
N GLU A 66 -15.25 -1.91 16.65
CA GLU A 66 -15.22 -2.59 15.35
C GLU A 66 -14.03 -3.56 15.25
N PHE A 67 -12.86 -3.14 15.74
CA PHE A 67 -11.68 -4.02 15.81
C PHE A 67 -11.95 -5.23 16.72
N THR A 68 -12.44 -5.01 17.94
CA THR A 68 -12.70 -6.08 18.92
C THR A 68 -13.79 -7.03 18.43
N LYS A 69 -14.86 -6.53 17.80
CA LYS A 69 -15.93 -7.34 17.21
C LYS A 69 -15.37 -8.29 16.16
N ASN A 70 -14.62 -7.77 15.19
CA ASN A 70 -14.03 -8.58 14.12
C ASN A 70 -12.94 -9.52 14.67
N PHE A 71 -12.14 -9.06 15.64
CA PHE A 71 -11.12 -9.89 16.29
C PHE A 71 -11.75 -11.11 16.95
N LYS A 72 -12.79 -10.91 17.79
CA LYS A 72 -13.49 -12.01 18.46
C LYS A 72 -14.11 -12.98 17.47
N LYS A 73 -14.76 -12.47 16.42
CA LYS A 73 -15.33 -13.30 15.35
C LYS A 73 -14.26 -14.21 14.72
N VAL A 74 -13.18 -13.61 14.21
CA VAL A 74 -12.11 -14.35 13.53
C VAL A 74 -11.38 -15.30 14.46
N TYR A 75 -11.05 -14.86 15.68
CA TYR A 75 -10.38 -15.66 16.68
C TYR A 75 -11.23 -16.88 17.06
N ASN A 76 -12.52 -16.69 17.37
CA ASN A 76 -13.40 -17.78 17.75
C ASN A 76 -13.59 -18.78 16.61
N GLU A 77 -13.82 -18.32 15.38
CA GLU A 77 -13.95 -19.21 14.22
C GLU A 77 -12.69 -20.06 13.98
N LEU A 78 -11.50 -19.46 14.12
CA LEU A 78 -10.24 -20.20 14.00
C LEU A 78 -10.04 -21.15 15.19
N ALA A 79 -10.34 -20.71 16.42
CA ALA A 79 -10.20 -21.50 17.63
C ALA A 79 -11.15 -22.71 17.68
N THR A 80 -12.31 -22.65 17.04
CA THR A 80 -13.22 -23.81 16.91
C THR A 80 -12.74 -24.85 15.90
N LYS A 81 -11.82 -24.48 14.99
CA LYS A 81 -11.33 -25.33 13.91
C LYS A 81 -9.91 -25.84 14.13
N LYS A 82 -9.23 -25.37 15.18
CA LYS A 82 -7.88 -25.83 15.50
C LYS A 82 -7.94 -27.22 16.14
N GLU A 83 -7.05 -28.10 15.71
CA GLU A 83 -6.82 -29.40 16.33
C GLU A 83 -5.64 -29.30 17.30
N HIS A 84 -4.64 -28.49 16.96
CA HIS A 84 -3.47 -28.18 17.77
C HIS A 84 -3.29 -26.67 18.01
N PRO A 85 -2.63 -26.26 19.11
CA PRO A 85 -2.35 -24.84 19.38
C PRO A 85 -1.60 -24.12 18.25
N ASP A 86 -0.73 -24.84 17.55
CA ASP A 86 0.12 -24.33 16.47
C ASP A 86 -0.64 -24.09 15.14
N ASP A 87 -1.90 -24.51 15.04
CA ASP A 87 -2.75 -24.26 13.87
C ASP A 87 -3.18 -22.78 13.78
N MET A 88 -3.00 -22.02 14.86
CA MET A 88 -3.33 -20.60 14.86
C MET A 88 -2.37 -19.82 13.96
N PRO A 89 -2.88 -18.95 13.07
CA PRO A 89 -2.03 -18.23 12.15
C PRO A 89 -1.09 -17.27 12.92
N PRO A 90 0.18 -17.16 12.50
CA PRO A 90 1.09 -16.15 13.01
C PRO A 90 0.50 -14.75 12.95
N TYR A 91 0.97 -13.86 13.83
CA TYR A 91 0.41 -12.52 14.05
C TYR A 91 0.05 -11.75 12.76
N PHE A 92 0.96 -11.68 11.78
CA PHE A 92 0.72 -10.94 10.55
C PHE A 92 -0.35 -11.60 9.65
N LYS A 93 -0.35 -12.93 9.56
CA LYS A 93 -1.39 -13.69 8.85
C LYS A 93 -2.75 -13.50 9.52
N PHE A 94 -2.80 -13.55 10.85
CA PHE A 94 -4.03 -13.31 11.60
C PHE A 94 -4.59 -11.90 11.33
N LEU A 95 -3.76 -10.87 11.38
CA LEU A 95 -4.19 -9.49 11.12
C LEU A 95 -4.64 -9.27 9.67
N THR A 96 -4.04 -9.97 8.71
CA THR A 96 -4.48 -9.92 7.30
C THR A 96 -5.86 -10.55 7.15
N ILE A 97 -6.11 -11.70 7.78
CA ILE A 97 -7.43 -12.33 7.82
C ILE A 97 -8.46 -11.40 8.49
N LEU A 98 -8.09 -10.78 9.62
CA LEU A 98 -8.93 -9.82 10.33
C LEU A 98 -9.32 -8.64 9.43
N MET A 99 -8.37 -8.07 8.70
CA MET A 99 -8.62 -6.98 7.77
C MET A 99 -9.63 -7.38 6.68
N PHE A 100 -9.50 -8.56 6.08
CA PHE A 100 -10.47 -9.00 5.07
C PHE A 100 -11.88 -9.11 5.65
N HIS A 101 -12.04 -9.60 6.88
CA HIS A 101 -13.36 -9.59 7.55
C HIS A 101 -13.91 -8.17 7.75
N VAL A 102 -13.05 -7.20 8.10
CA VAL A 102 -13.47 -5.79 8.23
C VAL A 102 -13.95 -5.25 6.89
N PHE A 103 -13.18 -5.39 5.80
CA PHE A 103 -13.57 -4.85 4.49
C PHE A 103 -14.69 -5.63 3.80
N LEU A 104 -14.89 -6.91 4.10
CA LEU A 104 -16.06 -7.66 3.62
C LEU A 104 -17.35 -7.31 4.37
N SER A 105 -17.24 -6.84 5.62
CA SER A 105 -18.40 -6.45 6.44
C SER A 105 -18.72 -4.95 6.38
N SER A 106 -17.79 -4.14 5.88
CA SER A 106 -17.97 -2.71 5.64
C SER A 106 -18.09 -2.44 4.14
N PRO A 107 -19.08 -1.69 3.66
CA PRO A 107 -19.20 -1.43 2.23
C PRO A 107 -18.10 -0.44 1.81
N VAL A 108 -16.98 -0.94 1.31
CA VAL A 108 -15.91 -0.15 0.69
C VAL A 108 -15.95 -0.37 -0.81
N ASP A 109 -15.75 0.70 -1.57
CA ASP A 109 -15.67 0.63 -3.04
C ASP A 109 -14.32 0.09 -3.48
N VAL A 110 -13.25 0.40 -2.72
CA VAL A 110 -11.87 0.04 -3.02
C VAL A 110 -11.09 -0.32 -1.76
N VAL A 111 -10.22 -1.32 -1.88
CA VAL A 111 -9.23 -1.68 -0.87
C VAL A 111 -7.84 -1.39 -1.40
N ILE A 112 -7.12 -0.48 -0.75
CA ILE A 112 -5.71 -0.23 -0.97
C ILE A 112 -4.92 -1.13 -0.02
N LEU A 113 -4.23 -2.11 -0.59
CA LEU A 113 -3.58 -3.19 0.15
C LEU A 113 -2.06 -3.03 0.08
N GLU A 114 -1.42 -2.74 1.21
CA GLU A 114 0.05 -2.77 1.34
C GLU A 114 0.55 -4.19 1.60
N VAL A 115 1.54 -4.63 0.83
CA VAL A 115 2.33 -5.83 1.13
C VAL A 115 3.16 -5.62 2.39
N GLY A 116 3.16 -6.61 3.30
CA GLY A 116 4.03 -6.60 4.47
C GLY A 116 5.51 -6.72 4.10
N ILE A 117 5.93 -7.92 3.74
CA ILE A 117 7.34 -8.23 3.42
C ILE A 117 7.40 -9.09 2.15
N GLY A 118 8.30 -8.75 1.23
CA GLY A 118 8.44 -9.45 -0.04
C GLY A 118 7.31 -9.11 -1.02
N GLY A 119 6.53 -10.13 -1.39
CA GLY A 119 5.39 -10.05 -2.31
C GLY A 119 4.85 -11.43 -2.67
N GLU A 120 5.67 -12.28 -3.31
CA GLU A 120 5.29 -13.64 -3.76
C GLU A 120 4.65 -14.47 -2.65
N TYR A 121 5.30 -14.51 -1.48
CA TYR A 121 4.87 -15.31 -0.34
C TYR A 121 4.23 -14.50 0.79
N ASP A 122 3.94 -13.21 0.54
CA ASP A 122 3.25 -12.37 1.53
C ASP A 122 1.79 -12.81 1.67
N CYS A 123 1.24 -12.77 2.88
CA CYS A 123 -0.13 -13.23 3.11
C CYS A 123 -1.20 -12.32 2.50
N THR A 124 -0.85 -11.11 2.06
CA THR A 124 -1.75 -10.27 1.27
C THR A 124 -1.87 -10.74 -0.19
N ASN A 125 -0.92 -11.56 -0.69
CA ASN A 125 -0.90 -12.07 -2.07
C ASN A 125 -1.92 -13.18 -2.37
N VAL A 126 -2.84 -13.42 -1.43
CA VAL A 126 -4.01 -14.29 -1.62
C VAL A 126 -5.03 -13.68 -2.57
N VAL A 127 -5.02 -12.35 -2.76
CA VAL A 127 -5.86 -11.65 -3.74
C VAL A 127 -5.44 -12.05 -5.15
N GLN A 128 -6.33 -12.70 -5.91
CA GLN A 128 -6.01 -13.23 -7.24
C GLN A 128 -6.21 -12.23 -8.36
N SER A 129 -7.20 -11.35 -8.22
CA SER A 129 -7.61 -10.43 -9.29
C SER A 129 -7.68 -8.97 -8.78
N PRO A 130 -6.56 -8.35 -8.35
CA PRO A 130 -6.54 -6.93 -8.08
C PRO A 130 -6.78 -6.15 -9.39
N VAL A 131 -7.35 -4.96 -9.29
CA VAL A 131 -7.62 -4.08 -10.45
C VAL A 131 -6.32 -3.60 -11.07
N CYS A 132 -5.33 -3.28 -10.24
CA CYS A 132 -3.97 -2.97 -10.66
C CYS A 132 -2.99 -3.20 -9.50
N VAL A 133 -1.70 -3.30 -9.85
CA VAL A 133 -0.63 -3.50 -8.88
C VAL A 133 0.47 -2.46 -9.04
N GLY A 134 1.09 -2.06 -7.93
CA GLY A 134 2.14 -1.04 -7.88
C GLY A 134 3.41 -1.51 -7.19
N ILE A 135 4.57 -1.24 -7.80
CA ILE A 135 5.89 -1.45 -7.19
C ILE A 135 6.53 -0.08 -6.94
N THR A 136 6.66 0.28 -5.67
CA THR A 136 7.40 1.48 -5.24
C THR A 136 8.92 1.27 -5.36
N ALA A 137 9.71 2.27 -5.01
CA ALA A 137 11.17 2.21 -5.16
C ALA A 137 11.78 0.95 -4.51
N LEU A 138 12.63 0.27 -5.26
CA LEU A 138 13.35 -0.93 -4.84
C LEU A 138 14.76 -0.59 -4.36
N GLY A 139 15.15 -1.26 -3.30
CA GLY A 139 16.47 -1.15 -2.68
C GLY A 139 16.70 -2.33 -1.74
N LEU A 140 17.94 -2.49 -1.30
CA LEU A 140 18.33 -3.53 -0.36
C LEU A 140 17.62 -3.32 0.99
N ASP A 141 16.84 -4.31 1.40
CA ASP A 141 16.10 -4.32 2.67
C ASP A 141 15.67 -5.76 2.97
N HIS A 142 15.62 -6.13 4.25
CA HIS A 142 15.28 -7.48 4.70
C HIS A 142 16.07 -8.61 3.99
N THR A 143 17.37 -8.41 3.76
CA THR A 143 18.21 -9.33 2.96
C THR A 143 18.25 -10.74 3.52
N SER A 144 18.16 -10.90 4.85
CA SER A 144 18.06 -12.20 5.51
C SER A 144 16.83 -13.04 5.12
N MET A 145 15.77 -12.41 4.62
CA MET A 145 14.53 -13.08 4.19
C MET A 145 14.34 -13.06 2.67
N LEU A 146 14.78 -11.98 2.01
CA LEU A 146 14.48 -11.73 0.60
C LEU A 146 15.67 -12.00 -0.33
N GLY A 147 16.85 -12.31 0.22
CA GLY A 147 18.10 -12.49 -0.51
C GLY A 147 18.99 -11.25 -0.48
N ASP A 148 20.27 -11.45 -0.80
CA ASP A 148 21.32 -10.43 -0.64
C ASP A 148 21.52 -9.55 -1.88
N THR A 149 20.72 -9.75 -2.94
CA THR A 149 20.81 -8.98 -4.18
C THR A 149 19.53 -8.22 -4.47
N LEU A 150 19.66 -7.12 -5.23
CA LEU A 150 18.50 -6.36 -5.65
C LEU A 150 17.61 -7.18 -6.60
N ALA A 151 18.19 -8.06 -7.42
CA ALA A 151 17.44 -9.01 -8.24
C ALA A 151 16.53 -9.94 -7.41
N CYS A 152 17.03 -10.54 -6.32
CA CYS A 152 16.21 -11.40 -5.45
C CYS A 152 15.04 -10.63 -4.83
N ILE A 153 15.31 -9.40 -4.38
CA ILE A 153 14.30 -8.50 -3.79
C ILE A 153 13.24 -8.11 -4.84
N ALA A 154 13.67 -7.77 -6.06
CA ALA A 154 12.77 -7.45 -7.16
C ALA A 154 11.88 -8.63 -7.54
N TRP A 155 12.44 -9.86 -7.56
CA TRP A 155 11.68 -11.08 -7.85
C TRP A 155 10.56 -11.30 -6.83
N GLN A 156 10.90 -11.19 -5.54
CA GLN A 156 9.95 -11.33 -4.44
C GLN A 156 8.82 -10.30 -4.55
N LYS A 157 9.15 -9.03 -4.80
CA LYS A 157 8.16 -7.94 -4.86
C LYS A 157 7.29 -8.00 -6.10
N ALA A 158 7.85 -8.41 -7.24
CA ALA A 158 7.09 -8.68 -8.45
C ALA A 158 6.15 -9.89 -8.32
N GLY A 159 6.21 -10.66 -7.23
CA GLY A 159 5.29 -11.76 -6.98
C GLY A 159 3.84 -11.37 -6.77
N ILE A 160 3.54 -10.08 -6.59
CA ILE A 160 2.16 -9.59 -6.64
C ILE A 160 1.63 -9.40 -8.06
N PHE A 161 2.46 -9.56 -9.10
CA PHE A 161 1.98 -9.49 -10.49
C PHE A 161 1.03 -10.65 -10.78
N LYS A 162 -0.10 -10.32 -11.40
CA LYS A 162 -1.17 -11.27 -11.73
C LYS A 162 -1.43 -11.22 -13.23
N ALA A 163 -1.89 -12.34 -13.78
CA ALA A 163 -2.16 -12.44 -15.20
C ALA A 163 -3.20 -11.42 -15.67
N HIS A 164 -2.86 -10.73 -16.76
CA HIS A 164 -3.71 -9.70 -17.38
C HIS A 164 -4.03 -8.48 -16.48
N VAL A 165 -3.41 -8.35 -15.31
CA VAL A 165 -3.58 -7.21 -14.43
C VAL A 165 -2.51 -6.15 -14.70
N PRO A 166 -2.86 -4.88 -14.95
CA PRO A 166 -1.87 -3.84 -15.19
C PRO A 166 -0.95 -3.62 -13.98
N ALA A 167 0.35 -3.65 -14.22
CA ALA A 167 1.40 -3.41 -13.24
C ALA A 167 2.10 -2.08 -13.51
N PHE A 168 2.30 -1.30 -12.45
CA PHE A 168 2.95 0.00 -12.50
C PHE A 168 4.16 0.05 -11.58
N THR A 169 5.19 0.79 -11.99
CA THR A 169 6.40 0.98 -11.19
C THR A 169 6.97 2.38 -11.41
N VAL A 170 7.81 2.84 -10.50
CA VAL A 170 8.64 4.04 -10.66
C VAL A 170 9.93 3.70 -11.42
N SER A 171 10.82 4.68 -11.62
CA SER A 171 12.17 4.38 -12.10
C SER A 171 12.86 3.42 -11.12
N GLN A 172 13.57 2.42 -11.63
CA GLN A 172 14.27 1.44 -10.81
C GLN A 172 15.72 1.32 -11.27
N PRO A 173 16.64 0.87 -10.41
CA PRO A 173 17.96 0.45 -10.84
C PRO A 173 17.85 -0.61 -11.95
N PRO A 174 18.78 -0.65 -12.93
CA PRO A 174 18.69 -1.54 -14.08
C PRO A 174 18.47 -3.01 -13.74
N GLU A 175 19.20 -3.53 -12.74
CA GLU A 175 19.07 -4.91 -12.24
C GLU A 175 17.65 -5.22 -11.75
N ALA A 176 17.06 -4.32 -10.96
CA ALA A 176 15.68 -4.47 -10.49
C ALA A 176 14.68 -4.41 -11.66
N MET A 177 14.85 -3.43 -12.56
CA MET A 177 13.94 -3.23 -13.69
C MET A 177 13.90 -4.44 -14.63
N GLU A 178 15.06 -5.08 -14.87
CA GLU A 178 15.15 -6.29 -15.68
C GLU A 178 14.30 -7.43 -15.08
N ILE A 179 14.42 -7.67 -13.77
CA ILE A 179 13.63 -8.68 -13.08
C ILE A 179 12.14 -8.35 -13.10
N LEU A 180 11.75 -7.08 -12.91
CA LEU A 180 10.34 -6.68 -13.03
C LEU A 180 9.79 -6.99 -14.42
N LYS A 181 10.54 -6.69 -15.49
CA LYS A 181 10.14 -6.99 -16.88
C LYS A 181 10.01 -8.49 -17.13
N MET A 182 10.99 -9.29 -16.68
CA MET A 182 10.95 -10.74 -16.79
C MET A 182 9.72 -11.32 -16.10
N ARG A 183 9.42 -10.84 -14.89
CA ARG A 183 8.26 -11.30 -14.09
C ARG A 183 6.93 -10.87 -14.70
N ALA A 184 6.87 -9.67 -15.27
CA ALA A 184 5.69 -9.24 -16.00
C ALA A 184 5.42 -10.12 -17.23
N ALA A 185 6.48 -10.51 -17.96
CA ALA A 185 6.36 -11.46 -19.06
C ALA A 185 5.94 -12.86 -18.59
N GLU A 186 6.54 -13.39 -17.52
CA GLU A 186 6.16 -14.68 -16.90
C GLU A 186 4.69 -14.70 -16.50
N LYS A 187 4.20 -13.62 -15.89
CA LYS A 187 2.81 -13.50 -15.44
C LYS A 187 1.88 -13.04 -16.56
N ASN A 188 2.35 -12.79 -17.78
CA ASN A 188 1.54 -12.26 -18.89
C ASN A 188 0.76 -10.98 -18.49
N CYS A 189 1.47 -10.01 -17.93
CA CYS A 189 0.91 -8.73 -17.53
C CYS A 189 1.72 -7.55 -18.11
N THR A 190 1.07 -6.39 -18.24
CA THR A 190 1.74 -5.19 -18.73
C THR A 190 2.46 -4.48 -17.60
N LEU A 191 3.76 -4.26 -17.73
CA LEU A 191 4.53 -3.41 -16.81
C LEU A 191 4.75 -2.04 -17.43
N THR A 192 4.29 -0.98 -16.75
CA THR A 192 4.47 0.40 -17.17
C THR A 192 5.25 1.19 -16.13
N VAL A 193 6.32 1.86 -16.56
CA VAL A 193 6.97 2.88 -15.74
C VAL A 193 6.11 4.13 -15.77
N VAL A 194 5.69 4.61 -14.60
CA VAL A 194 4.77 5.74 -14.51
C VAL A 194 5.44 7.05 -14.96
N PRO A 195 4.71 7.94 -15.63
CA PRO A 195 5.25 9.25 -15.97
C PRO A 195 5.48 10.07 -14.70
N GLN A 196 6.51 10.92 -14.72
CA GLN A 196 6.74 11.88 -13.65
C GLN A 196 5.58 12.89 -13.56
N LEU A 197 5.44 13.56 -12.41
CA LEU A 197 4.34 14.50 -12.17
C LEU A 197 4.30 15.68 -13.15
N ASN A 198 5.45 16.09 -13.71
CA ASN A 198 5.52 17.15 -14.73
C ASN A 198 4.80 16.82 -16.05
N HIS A 199 4.49 15.55 -16.32
CA HIS A 199 3.76 15.14 -17.51
C HIS A 199 2.25 15.42 -17.40
N TYR A 200 1.74 15.68 -16.20
CA TYR A 200 0.34 16.04 -15.98
C TYR A 200 0.16 17.55 -15.99
N ARG A 201 -0.98 18.03 -16.53
CA ARG A 201 -1.29 19.46 -16.64
C ARG A 201 -1.92 20.02 -15.35
N TRP A 202 -1.11 20.13 -14.30
CA TRP A 202 -1.56 20.69 -13.03
C TRP A 202 -1.94 22.17 -13.14
N SER A 203 -2.92 22.60 -12.36
CA SER A 203 -3.23 24.03 -12.20
C SER A 203 -2.11 24.81 -11.51
N LYS A 204 -1.33 24.13 -10.66
CA LYS A 204 -0.12 24.61 -10.00
C LYS A 204 0.92 23.48 -9.99
N TYR A 205 2.12 23.73 -10.51
CA TYR A 205 3.22 22.76 -10.55
C TYR A 205 4.45 23.27 -9.76
N PRO A 206 5.12 22.40 -8.96
CA PRO A 206 4.69 21.05 -8.59
C PRO A 206 3.37 21.08 -7.80
N PRO A 207 2.55 20.01 -7.87
CA PRO A 207 1.37 19.92 -7.01
C PRO A 207 1.82 19.90 -5.55
N ASP A 208 1.05 20.53 -4.67
CA ASP A 208 1.32 20.44 -3.23
C ASP A 208 1.03 19.00 -2.77
N ILE A 209 2.05 18.31 -2.26
CA ILE A 209 1.92 16.96 -1.68
C ILE A 209 1.94 17.11 -0.16
N GLY A 210 0.94 16.55 0.53
CA GLY A 210 0.80 16.73 1.98
C GLY A 210 1.85 15.98 2.82
N ILE A 211 2.59 15.05 2.21
CA ILE A 211 3.76 14.38 2.77
C ILE A 211 5.01 15.09 2.25
N ILE A 212 5.86 15.59 3.15
CA ILE A 212 7.04 16.37 2.81
C ILE A 212 8.16 15.45 2.28
N GLY A 213 8.95 15.94 1.32
CA GLY A 213 10.18 15.29 0.84
C GLY A 213 10.17 15.04 -0.66
N ALA A 214 11.32 15.23 -1.31
CA ALA A 214 11.47 15.10 -2.76
C ALA A 214 11.02 13.71 -3.28
N ILE A 215 11.35 12.65 -2.54
CA ILE A 215 10.97 11.26 -2.86
C ILE A 215 9.46 11.04 -2.96
N GLN A 216 8.65 11.91 -2.35
CA GLN A 216 7.20 11.81 -2.42
C GLN A 216 6.65 12.15 -3.81
N HIS A 217 7.41 12.81 -4.68
CA HIS A 217 7.00 13.06 -6.07
C HIS A 217 6.88 11.76 -6.87
N GLU A 218 7.78 10.79 -6.64
CA GLU A 218 7.72 9.47 -7.28
C GLU A 218 6.57 8.64 -6.70
N ASN A 219 6.41 8.63 -5.37
CA ASN A 219 5.28 7.96 -4.71
C ASN A 219 3.94 8.53 -5.19
N ALA A 220 3.86 9.86 -5.34
CA ALA A 220 2.68 10.54 -5.86
C ALA A 220 2.44 10.21 -7.33
N ALA A 221 3.47 10.18 -8.19
CA ALA A 221 3.32 9.78 -9.59
C ALA A 221 2.73 8.37 -9.72
N LEU A 222 3.23 7.42 -8.91
CA LEU A 222 2.69 6.06 -8.87
C LEU A 222 1.26 6.04 -8.32
N ALA A 223 0.98 6.79 -7.25
CA ALA A 223 -0.35 6.88 -6.66
C ALA A 223 -1.39 7.44 -7.65
N VAL A 224 -1.03 8.49 -8.40
CA VAL A 224 -1.89 9.07 -9.43
C VAL A 224 -2.25 8.03 -10.49
N ARG A 225 -1.27 7.28 -11.01
CA ARG A 225 -1.54 6.25 -12.02
C ARG A 225 -2.36 5.07 -11.49
N LEU A 226 -2.12 4.63 -10.25
CA LEU A 226 -2.90 3.56 -9.63
C LEU A 226 -4.37 4.00 -9.43
N ALA A 227 -4.57 5.22 -8.92
CA ALA A 227 -5.90 5.78 -8.73
C ALA A 227 -6.63 6.01 -10.08
N GLU A 228 -5.94 6.55 -11.08
CA GLU A 228 -6.43 6.72 -12.46
C GLU A 228 -6.89 5.39 -13.07
N THR A 229 -6.08 4.35 -12.93
CA THR A 229 -6.39 3.02 -13.47
C THR A 229 -7.61 2.42 -12.79
N TRP A 230 -7.75 2.61 -11.48
CA TRP A 230 -8.89 2.09 -10.72
C TRP A 230 -10.19 2.85 -11.02
N MET A 231 -10.15 4.20 -11.05
CA MET A 231 -11.32 5.04 -11.32
C MET A 231 -11.84 4.90 -12.76
N LYS A 232 -11.00 4.40 -13.69
CA LYS A 232 -11.21 4.52 -15.15
C LYS A 232 -11.18 5.99 -15.59
N VAL A 233 -10.90 6.23 -16.88
CA VAL A 233 -10.55 7.56 -17.40
C VAL A 233 -11.65 8.61 -17.19
N ASP A 234 -12.93 8.22 -17.28
CA ASP A 234 -14.05 9.16 -17.23
C ASP A 234 -14.26 9.82 -15.85
N ASP A 235 -13.83 9.16 -14.78
CA ASP A 235 -13.93 9.68 -13.41
C ASP A 235 -12.67 10.46 -12.96
N PHE A 236 -11.63 10.51 -13.80
CA PHE A 236 -10.35 11.10 -13.45
C PHE A 236 -10.38 12.63 -13.54
N ASN A 237 -10.37 13.31 -12.38
CA ASN A 237 -10.33 14.76 -12.29
C ASN A 237 -9.02 15.24 -11.64
N LEU A 238 -8.10 15.77 -12.47
CA LEU A 238 -6.78 16.18 -12.00
C LEU A 238 -6.81 17.26 -10.89
N LYS A 239 -7.85 18.10 -10.82
CA LYS A 239 -8.02 19.06 -9.72
C LYS A 239 -8.29 18.33 -8.40
N LYS A 240 -9.22 17.37 -8.40
CA LYS A 240 -9.51 16.53 -7.23
C LYS A 240 -8.32 15.65 -6.84
N VAL A 241 -7.54 15.20 -7.82
CA VAL A 241 -6.26 14.50 -7.56
C VAL A 241 -5.30 15.42 -6.80
N GLY A 242 -5.13 16.67 -7.25
CA GLY A 242 -4.29 17.65 -6.55
C GLY A 242 -4.76 17.94 -5.12
N GLU A 243 -6.07 18.02 -4.90
CA GLU A 243 -6.67 18.14 -3.56
C GLU A 243 -6.41 16.90 -2.69
N GLY A 244 -6.50 15.70 -3.27
CA GLY A 244 -6.18 14.43 -2.62
C GLY A 244 -4.71 14.33 -2.20
N LEU A 245 -3.78 14.69 -3.11
CA LEU A 245 -2.35 14.75 -2.83
C LEU A 245 -2.03 15.74 -1.71
N ARG A 246 -2.59 16.96 -1.76
CA ARG A 246 -2.36 18.02 -0.77
C ARG A 246 -2.92 17.69 0.61
N SER A 247 -4.09 17.05 0.67
CA SER A 247 -4.77 16.72 1.92
C SER A 247 -4.22 15.46 2.60
N CYS A 248 -3.43 14.66 1.88
CA CYS A 248 -2.85 13.43 2.40
C CYS A 248 -1.91 13.72 3.59
N LYS A 249 -2.19 13.11 4.73
CA LYS A 249 -1.33 13.15 5.91
C LYS A 249 -0.96 11.74 6.30
N TRP A 250 0.33 11.48 6.46
CA TRP A 250 0.82 10.17 6.86
C TRP A 250 1.66 10.28 8.14
N PRO A 251 1.11 9.91 9.31
CA PRO A 251 1.83 9.99 10.57
C PRO A 251 3.18 9.27 10.51
N GLY A 252 4.20 9.83 11.16
CA GLY A 252 5.55 9.26 11.19
C GLY A 252 6.33 9.31 9.87
N ARG A 253 5.86 10.05 8.85
CA ARG A 253 6.65 10.40 7.65
C ARG A 253 6.72 11.90 7.50
N THR A 254 7.94 12.43 7.66
CA THR A 254 8.27 13.86 7.60
C THR A 254 7.23 14.74 8.31
N GLN A 255 6.73 14.25 9.44
CA GLN A 255 5.60 14.81 10.15
C GLN A 255 6.09 15.94 11.05
N VAL A 256 5.52 17.13 10.86
CA VAL A 256 5.83 18.31 11.67
C VAL A 256 4.71 18.57 12.67
N LEU A 257 5.02 18.44 13.97
CA LEU A 257 4.13 18.81 15.06
C LEU A 257 4.58 20.15 15.65
N ARG A 258 3.83 21.21 15.37
CA ARG A 258 4.10 22.55 15.90
C ARG A 258 3.45 22.69 17.28
N GLY A 259 4.28 22.69 18.33
CA GLY A 259 3.87 23.01 19.69
C GLY A 259 4.05 24.48 20.02
N LYS A 260 3.62 24.89 21.23
CA LYS A 260 3.81 26.26 21.72
C LYS A 260 5.28 26.57 22.05
N LEU A 261 6.05 25.58 22.49
CA LEU A 261 7.44 25.73 22.96
C LEU A 261 8.47 25.17 21.98
N ALA A 262 8.10 24.19 21.16
CA ALA A 262 9.00 23.52 20.24
C ALA A 262 8.24 22.99 19.02
N THR A 263 8.96 22.83 17.91
CA THR A 263 8.50 22.10 16.73
C THR A 263 9.17 20.74 16.72
N TYR A 264 8.38 19.67 16.67
CA TYR A 264 8.87 18.30 16.59
C TYR A 264 8.81 17.83 15.14
N TYR A 265 9.91 17.25 14.67
CA TYR A 265 10.04 16.62 13.36
C TYR A 265 10.12 15.11 13.57
N LEU A 266 9.13 14.37 13.07
CA LEU A 266 9.00 12.93 13.28
C LEU A 266 9.12 12.19 11.94
N ASP A 267 10.08 11.27 11.84
CA ASP A 267 10.18 10.32 10.73
C ASP A 267 10.57 8.92 11.22
N GLY A 268 9.95 7.89 10.65
CA GLY A 268 10.32 6.48 10.83
C GLY A 268 11.48 6.02 9.94
N ALA A 269 12.42 6.90 9.60
CA ALA A 269 13.65 6.57 8.90
C ALA A 269 14.55 5.71 9.82
N HIS A 270 14.94 4.54 9.33
CA HIS A 270 15.65 3.53 10.11
C HIS A 270 16.76 2.81 9.32
N THR A 271 17.00 3.23 8.07
CA THR A 271 18.17 2.83 7.27
C THR A 271 19.04 4.06 6.99
N THR A 272 20.33 3.85 6.75
CA THR A 272 21.29 4.93 6.42
C THR A 272 20.80 5.80 5.28
N ASP A 273 20.29 5.19 4.20
CA ASP A 273 19.76 5.93 3.06
C ASP A 273 18.52 6.74 3.42
N SER A 274 17.59 6.18 4.20
CA SER A 274 16.41 6.91 4.65
C SER A 274 16.74 8.08 5.58
N MET A 275 17.75 7.94 6.43
CA MET A 275 18.20 9.02 7.32
C MET A 275 18.83 10.17 6.54
N ARG A 276 19.60 9.89 5.48
CA ARG A 276 20.14 10.92 4.58
C ARG A 276 19.02 11.71 3.92
N VAL A 277 18.01 11.02 3.39
CA VAL A 277 16.82 11.66 2.79
C VAL A 277 16.04 12.52 3.78
N CYS A 278 16.09 12.23 5.08
CA CYS A 278 15.45 13.05 6.11
C CYS A 278 16.24 14.31 6.49
N VAL A 279 17.55 14.35 6.22
CA VAL A 279 18.40 15.51 6.50
C VAL A 279 18.20 16.59 5.43
N ASP A 280 17.97 16.17 4.19
CA ASP A 280 17.75 17.04 3.02
C ASP A 280 16.36 17.73 3.04
#